data_AF-A0A839ANA2-F1
#
_entry.id   AF-A0A839ANA2-F1
#
_cell.length_a   1.000
_cell.length_b   1.000
_cell.length_c   1.000
_cell.angle_alpha   90.00
_cell.angle_beta   90.00
_cell.angle_gamma   90.00
#
_symmetry.space_group_name_H-M   'P 1'
#
loop_
_entity.id
_entity.type
_entity.pdbx_description
1 polymer ?
#
loop_
_entity_poly.entity_id
_entity_poly.type
_entity_poly.pdbx_seq_one_letter_code
_entity_poly.pdbx_strand_id
1 'polypeptide(L)'
;MGERVEQEEIFSQVLRAGRRTYFFDVRSTKADDYYLTVTESKKFTHDDGSFHYQKHKIYLYKEDFSDFQEMLTKATDFIVNEKGSEVISERHQKDYKKEESVEETTTTESFTDVSFEDI
;
A
#
# COMPACT_ATOMS: atom_id res chain seq x y z
N MET A 1 11.58 -6.78 25.42
CA MET A 1 11.09 -6.36 24.09
C MET A 1 9.93 -5.44 24.37
N GLY A 2 10.17 -4.13 24.28
CA GLY A 2 9.32 -3.14 24.93
C GLY A 2 7.89 -3.20 24.44
N GLU A 3 6.96 -3.32 25.37
CA GLU A 3 5.56 -2.91 25.25
C GLU A 3 5.57 -1.44 24.80
N ARG A 4 5.70 -1.21 23.48
CA ARG A 4 5.17 0.01 22.89
C ARG A 4 3.68 -0.15 23.03
N VAL A 5 3.19 0.36 24.15
CA VAL A 5 1.79 0.64 24.47
C VAL A 5 1.04 0.69 23.16
N GLU A 6 0.19 -0.32 22.95
CA GLU A 6 -0.90 -0.26 22.00
C GLU A 6 -1.57 1.09 22.28
N GLN A 7 -1.16 2.15 21.57
CA GLN A 7 -1.94 3.37 21.52
C GLN A 7 -3.27 2.86 20.99
N GLU A 8 -4.23 2.76 21.92
CA GLU A 8 -5.46 2.00 21.73
C GLU A 8 -6.01 2.37 20.36
N GLU A 9 -6.17 1.37 19.52
CA GLU A 9 -6.62 1.57 18.16
C GLU A 9 -8.08 2.00 18.24
N ILE A 10 -8.32 3.31 18.14
CA ILE A 10 -9.63 3.94 18.37
C ILE A 10 -10.63 3.45 17.33
N PHE A 11 -10.13 3.28 16.10
CA PHE A 11 -10.87 2.72 14.98
C PHE A 11 -9.91 1.96 14.07
N SER A 12 -10.38 0.85 13.51
CA SER A 12 -9.60 0.00 12.61
C SER A 12 -10.49 -0.54 11.49
N GLN A 13 -10.03 -0.43 10.25
CA GLN A 13 -10.67 -1.06 9.10
C GLN A 13 -9.65 -1.82 8.25
N VAL A 14 -10.01 -3.04 7.83
CA VAL A 14 -9.15 -3.93 7.06
C VAL A 14 -9.75 -4.20 5.69
N LEU A 15 -8.95 -4.00 4.63
CA LEU A 15 -9.30 -4.33 3.24
C LEU A 15 -8.35 -5.41 2.72
N ARG A 16 -8.89 -6.59 2.39
CA ARG A 16 -8.12 -7.70 1.79
C ARG A 16 -8.22 -7.66 0.27
N ALA A 17 -7.08 -7.60 -0.42
CA ALA A 17 -6.97 -7.51 -1.86
C ALA A 17 -5.89 -8.47 -2.39
N GLY A 18 -6.25 -9.75 -2.50
CA GLY A 18 -5.32 -10.79 -2.97
C GLY A 18 -4.11 -10.95 -2.05
N ARG A 19 -2.90 -10.66 -2.58
CA ARG A 19 -1.63 -10.73 -1.81
C ARG A 19 -1.37 -9.48 -0.96
N ARG A 20 -2.23 -8.46 -1.03
CA ARG A 20 -2.14 -7.23 -0.24
C ARG A 20 -3.26 -7.19 0.80
N THR A 21 -2.96 -6.67 1.97
CA THR A 21 -3.94 -6.30 2.99
C THR A 21 -3.68 -4.87 3.39
N TYR A 22 -4.69 -4.01 3.30
CA TYR A 22 -4.63 -2.63 3.73
C TYR A 22 -5.29 -2.48 5.09
N PHE A 23 -4.64 -1.73 5.98
CA PHE A 23 -5.11 -1.40 7.33
C PHE A 23 -5.26 0.11 7.42
N PHE A 24 -6.43 0.57 7.87
CA PHE A 24 -6.75 1.97 8.11
C PHE A 24 -7.03 2.12 9.61
N ASP A 25 -6.00 2.56 10.35
CA ASP A 25 -6.05 2.66 11.81
C ASP A 25 -6.11 4.13 12.23
N VAL A 26 -7.04 4.49 13.11
CA VAL A 26 -7.05 5.79 13.79
C VAL A 26 -6.45 5.64 15.18
N ARG A 27 -5.46 6.47 15.49
CA ARG A 27 -4.72 6.44 16.76
C ARG A 27 -4.64 7.84 17.37
N SER A 28 -4.50 7.92 18.69
CA SER A 28 -4.27 9.18 19.40
C SER A 28 -2.78 9.52 19.52
N THR A 29 -2.48 10.80 19.38
CA THR A 29 -1.20 11.40 19.71
C THR A 29 -1.08 11.62 21.21
N LYS A 30 0.11 11.99 21.69
CA LYS A 30 0.32 12.39 23.10
C LYS A 30 -0.46 13.65 23.49
N ALA A 31 -0.86 14.47 22.52
CA ALA A 31 -1.62 15.70 22.72
C ALA A 31 -3.15 15.48 22.63
N ASP A 32 -3.59 14.22 22.64
CA ASP A 32 -5.01 13.83 22.55
C ASP A 32 -5.71 14.24 21.24
N ASP A 33 -4.94 14.42 20.15
CA ASP A 33 -5.48 14.54 18.79
C ASP A 33 -5.35 13.23 18.02
N TYR A 34 -6.09 13.09 16.92
CA TYR A 34 -6.12 11.86 16.12
C TYR A 34 -5.34 11.97 14.82
N TYR A 35 -4.73 10.86 14.44
CA TYR A 35 -4.04 10.71 13.16
C TYR A 35 -4.39 9.35 12.53
N LEU A 36 -4.31 9.28 11.21
CA LEU A 36 -4.57 8.07 10.44
C LEU A 36 -3.25 7.37 10.12
N THR A 37 -3.21 6.06 10.33
CA THR A 37 -2.15 5.20 9.82
C THR A 37 -2.71 4.32 8.71
N VAL A 38 -2.18 4.45 7.51
CA VAL A 38 -2.50 3.55 6.39
C VAL A 38 -1.33 2.59 6.22
N THR A 39 -1.58 1.29 6.36
CA THR A 39 -0.56 0.26 6.17
C THR A 39 -0.95 -0.67 5.05
N GLU A 40 -0.10 -0.80 4.04
CA GLU A 40 -0.14 -1.94 3.11
C GLU A 40 0.75 -3.06 3.64
N SER A 41 0.21 -4.27 3.80
CA SER A 41 0.99 -5.49 4.01
C SER A 41 0.91 -6.38 2.77
N LYS A 42 2.05 -6.58 2.11
CA LYS A 42 2.18 -7.41 0.91
C LYS A 42 2.85 -8.74 1.24
N LYS A 43 2.19 -9.84 0.90
CA LYS A 43 2.74 -11.19 1.03
C LYS A 43 3.61 -11.54 -0.16
N PHE A 44 4.89 -11.79 0.10
CA PHE A 44 5.84 -12.38 -0.85
C PHE A 44 5.97 -13.86 -0.56
N THR A 45 5.87 -14.67 -1.61
CA THR A 45 6.06 -16.13 -1.54
C THR A 45 7.23 -16.46 -2.46
N HIS A 46 8.16 -17.26 -1.96
CA HIS A 46 9.32 -17.78 -2.68
C HIS A 46 9.00 -19.15 -3.29
N ASP A 47 9.85 -19.62 -4.20
CA ASP A 47 9.63 -20.86 -4.95
C ASP A 47 9.76 -22.12 -4.06
N ASP A 48 10.46 -22.01 -2.92
CA ASP A 48 10.54 -23.03 -1.88
C ASP A 48 9.27 -23.12 -1.01
N GLY A 49 8.25 -22.30 -1.30
CA GLY A 49 6.99 -22.21 -0.55
C GLY A 49 7.06 -21.35 0.71
N SER A 50 8.24 -20.83 1.08
CA SER A 50 8.37 -19.88 2.18
C SER A 50 7.70 -18.54 1.82
N PHE A 51 7.30 -17.78 2.84
CA PHE A 51 6.71 -16.47 2.63
C PHE A 51 7.12 -15.46 3.69
N HIS A 52 7.14 -14.19 3.32
CA HIS A 52 7.31 -13.08 4.23
C HIS A 52 6.31 -11.95 3.91
N TYR A 53 6.07 -11.07 4.88
CA TYR A 53 5.22 -9.90 4.69
C TYR A 53 6.08 -8.64 4.72
N GLN A 54 5.97 -7.82 3.68
CA GLN A 54 6.53 -6.47 3.68
C GLN A 54 5.41 -5.49 4.04
N LYS A 55 5.71 -4.55 4.94
CA LYS A 55 4.76 -3.50 5.34
C LYS A 55 5.23 -2.14 4.84
N HIS A 56 4.37 -1.42 4.13
CA HIS A 56 4.52 -0.01 3.80
C HIS A 56 3.53 0.77 4.64
N LYS A 57 4.00 1.77 5.38
CA LYS A 57 3.18 2.51 6.34
C LYS A 57 3.30 4.01 6.08
N ILE A 58 2.15 4.68 6.04
CA ILE A 58 2.01 6.12 5.92
C ILE A 58 1.29 6.62 7.18
N TYR A 59 1.74 7.77 7.69
CA TYR A 59 1.08 8.51 8.75
C TYR A 59 0.50 9.78 8.14
N LEU A 60 -0.77 10.05 8.42
CA LEU A 60 -1.48 11.25 8.00
C LEU A 60 -1.98 11.96 9.23
N TYR A 61 -1.60 13.23 9.37
CA TYR A 61 -2.09 14.10 10.44
C TYR A 61 -3.28 14.91 9.94
N LYS A 62 -4.06 15.39 10.89
CA LYS A 62 -5.40 15.95 10.66
C LYS A 62 -5.40 17.19 9.78
N GLU A 63 -4.34 17.99 9.88
CA GLU A 63 -4.10 19.19 9.07
C GLU A 63 -4.05 18.90 7.57
N ASP A 64 -3.59 17.71 7.17
CA ASP A 64 -3.38 17.34 5.78
C ASP A 64 -4.56 16.56 5.16
N PHE A 65 -5.58 16.20 5.96
CA PHE A 65 -6.63 15.28 5.52
C PHE A 65 -7.40 15.80 4.30
N SER A 66 -7.74 17.09 4.28
CA SER A 66 -8.51 17.69 3.19
C SER A 66 -7.75 17.61 1.87
N ASP A 67 -6.51 18.10 1.86
CA ASP A 67 -5.68 18.17 0.66
C ASP A 67 -5.30 16.77 0.18
N PHE A 68 -4.96 15.87 1.11
CA PHE A 68 -4.66 14.48 0.77
C PHE A 68 -5.88 13.78 0.15
N GLN A 69 -7.07 13.95 0.72
CA GLN A 69 -8.30 13.36 0.18
C GLN A 69 -8.61 13.90 -1.22
N GLU A 70 -8.46 15.22 -1.43
CA GLU A 70 -8.68 15.84 -2.74
C GLU A 70 -7.70 15.29 -3.79
N MET A 71 -6.41 15.24 -3.47
CA MET A 71 -5.39 14.73 -4.39
C MET A 71 -5.57 13.24 -4.68
N LEU A 72 -5.89 12.43 -3.66
CA LEU A 72 -6.18 11.02 -3.83
C LEU A 72 -7.37 10.81 -4.76
N THR A 73 -8.46 11.56 -4.55
CA THR A 73 -9.68 11.48 -5.38
C THR A 73 -9.38 11.86 -6.83
N LYS A 74 -8.70 12.99 -7.05
CA LYS A 74 -8.31 13.42 -8.41
C LYS A 74 -7.46 12.36 -9.13
N ALA A 75 -6.49 11.77 -8.42
CA ALA A 75 -5.63 10.74 -8.98
C ALA A 75 -6.42 9.47 -9.32
N THR A 76 -7.31 9.01 -8.44
CA THR A 76 -8.13 7.82 -8.70
C THR A 76 -9.14 8.04 -9.82
N ASP A 77 -9.77 9.22 -9.86
CA ASP A 77 -10.74 9.57 -10.90
C ASP A 77 -10.06 9.68 -12.26
N PHE A 78 -8.87 10.26 -12.32
CA PHE A 78 -8.08 10.31 -13.56
C PHE A 78 -7.81 8.91 -14.12
N ILE A 79 -7.41 7.96 -13.27
CA ILE A 79 -7.17 6.57 -13.68
C ILE A 79 -8.45 5.94 -14.25
N VAL A 80 -9.59 6.11 -13.55
CA VAL A 80 -10.87 5.52 -13.97
C VAL A 80 -11.39 6.16 -15.25
N ASN A 81 -11.25 7.47 -15.41
CA ASN A 81 -11.69 8.18 -16.62
C ASN A 81 -10.87 7.78 -17.85
N GLU A 82 -9.56 7.57 -17.69
CA GLU A 82 -8.64 7.23 -18.79
C GLU A 82 -8.66 5.73 -19.15
N LYS A 83 -8.91 4.83 -18.19
CA LYS A 83 -8.77 3.38 -18.38
C LYS A 83 -10.02 2.57 -18.06
N GLY A 84 -11.10 3.22 -17.63
CA GLY A 84 -12.31 2.56 -17.15
C GLY A 84 -12.11 1.89 -15.79
N SER A 85 -13.16 1.23 -15.30
CA SER A 85 -13.12 0.49 -14.03
C SER A 85 -12.65 -0.96 -14.19
N GLU A 86 -12.36 -1.40 -15.40
CA GLU A 86 -11.98 -2.79 -15.70
C GLU A 86 -10.53 -3.05 -15.28
N VAL A 87 -10.33 -4.12 -14.50
CA VAL A 87 -8.99 -4.53 -14.08
C VAL A 87 -8.41 -5.46 -15.14
N ILE A 88 -7.50 -4.92 -15.96
CA ILE A 88 -6.88 -5.63 -17.09
C ILE A 88 -5.71 -6.56 -16.69
N SER A 89 -5.33 -6.64 -15.41
CA SER A 89 -4.26 -7.53 -14.98
C SER A 89 -4.78 -8.94 -14.72
N GLU A 90 -4.34 -9.90 -15.53
CA GLU A 90 -4.61 -11.33 -15.32
C GLU A 90 -4.23 -11.77 -13.90
N ARG A 91 -3.15 -11.22 -13.34
CA ARG A 91 -2.66 -11.46 -11.97
C ARG A 91 -3.63 -11.13 -10.84
N HIS A 92 -4.68 -10.35 -11.10
CA HIS A 92 -5.68 -9.95 -10.09
C HIS A 92 -7.04 -10.65 -10.27
N GLN A 93 -7.18 -11.51 -11.28
CA GLN A 93 -8.35 -12.39 -11.37
C GLN A 93 -8.28 -13.45 -10.26
N LYS A 94 -9.45 -13.76 -9.66
CA LYS A 94 -9.55 -14.76 -8.58
C LYS A 94 -9.00 -16.14 -8.96
N ASP A 95 -8.94 -16.44 -10.25
CA ASP A 95 -8.52 -17.73 -10.81
C ASP A 95 -7.12 -17.67 -11.47
N TYR A 96 -6.31 -16.64 -11.21
CA TYR A 96 -4.96 -16.56 -11.79
C TYR A 96 -4.05 -17.69 -11.30
N LYS A 97 -3.70 -18.60 -12.22
CA LYS A 97 -2.58 -19.53 -12.06
C LYS A 97 -1.39 -18.94 -12.82
N LYS A 98 -0.29 -18.69 -12.10
CA LYS A 98 1.00 -18.33 -12.72
C LYS A 98 1.47 -19.54 -13.53
N GLU A 99 1.38 -19.48 -14.86
CA GLU A 99 2.08 -20.46 -15.68
C GLU A 99 3.58 -20.21 -15.56
N GLU A 100 4.33 -21.22 -15.13
CA GLU A 100 5.79 -21.19 -15.08
C GLU A 100 6.33 -21.33 -16.51
N SER A 101 6.45 -20.23 -17.23
CA SER A 101 7.25 -20.18 -18.45
C SER A 101 8.67 -19.72 -18.11
N VAL A 102 9.62 -20.56 -18.50
CA VAL A 102 11.07 -20.48 -18.35
C VAL A 102 11.65 -19.12 -18.78
N GLU A 103 12.64 -18.66 -18.01
CA GLU A 103 13.63 -17.59 -18.24
C GLU A 103 13.50 -16.71 -19.49
N GLU A 104 13.31 -15.40 -19.29
CA GLU A 104 13.99 -14.39 -20.11
C GLU A 104 14.52 -13.25 -19.24
N THR A 105 15.84 -13.15 -19.26
CA THR A 105 16.69 -12.13 -18.66
C THR A 105 16.50 -10.80 -19.40
N THR A 106 15.70 -9.88 -18.86
CA THR A 106 15.74 -8.46 -19.26
C THR A 106 15.89 -7.58 -18.03
N THR A 107 17.16 -7.29 -17.72
CA THR A 107 17.70 -6.04 -17.15
C THR A 107 16.67 -5.11 -16.50
N THR A 108 16.52 -5.22 -15.18
CA THR A 108 16.00 -4.12 -14.35
C THR A 108 17.15 -3.12 -14.14
N GLU A 109 17.48 -2.35 -15.17
CA GLU A 109 18.34 -1.18 -14.99
C GLU A 109 17.46 0.03 -14.63
N SER A 110 17.76 0.59 -13.45
CA SER A 110 17.61 2.00 -13.06
C SER A 110 16.23 2.67 -13.25
N PHE A 111 15.36 2.52 -12.25
CA PHE A 111 14.32 3.52 -11.99
C PHE A 111 14.20 3.84 -10.48
N THR A 112 15.29 4.30 -9.88
CA THR A 112 15.30 5.25 -8.76
C THR A 112 16.72 5.78 -8.57
N ASP A 113 17.14 6.74 -9.39
CA ASP A 113 18.14 7.71 -8.97
C ASP A 113 17.53 9.09 -9.20
N VAL A 114 16.80 9.56 -8.17
CA VAL A 114 16.28 10.92 -8.13
C VAL A 114 17.21 11.68 -7.19
N SER A 115 18.18 12.39 -7.76
CA SER A 115 19.05 13.31 -7.04
C SER A 115 18.29 14.61 -6.75
N PHE A 116 17.97 14.84 -5.48
CA PHE A 116 17.44 16.12 -4.99
C PHE A 116 18.62 17.05 -4.68
N GLU A 117 19.04 17.84 -5.66
CA GLU A 117 20.06 18.87 -5.46
C GLU A 117 19.69 20.24 -6.04
N ASP A 118 18.39 20.50 -6.34
CA ASP A 118 17.88 21.87 -6.60
C ASP A 118 16.34 21.91 -6.64
N ILE A 119 15.67 21.96 -5.47
CA ILE A 119 14.33 22.56 -5.27
C ILE A 119 14.06 22.81 -3.78
#